data_AF-A0A7J3I9M2-F1
#
_entry.id   AF-A0A7J3I9M2-F1
#
_cell.length_a   1.000
_cell.length_b   1.000
_cell.length_c   1.000
_cell.angle_alpha   90.00
_cell.angle_beta   90.00
_cell.angle_gamma   90.00
#
_symmetry.space_group_name_H-M   'P 1'
#
loop_
_entity.id
_entity.type
_entity.pdbx_description
1 polymer ?
#
loop_
_entity_poly.entity_id
_entity_poly.type
_entity_poly.pdbx_seq_one_letter_code
_entity_poly.pdbx_strand_id
1 'polypeptide(L)'
;MLSGITVVAVMTKPYPCPHGRCIYCPGGPEFGTPQSYIGNEPALMRGIQTNFDPYEQVLLRLKQYEALNHIPSKVEVIIMGGTFTAMPMDYQEWFVTNIFEAFNRYPNPRPATMPSLEEAHLRNETARIRVVGLTIETRPDWAKEKQIDFMLYLGATKVELGVQSIYDDVLYFISRGHTVKDVVESTRLLKDAGYKVVYHIMPGLPGSDYDRDIAMIREIFENPDYRPDMLKIYPVVVVEKTKLYELWKSGRYTALTDEEAIELISEFYRYIPKWVRIMRIQRDIPAPLIVAGPRKANLRELVEERAIKKGMRINEIRFREVGRQILYRGKKLGSISITREYYEASGGMEVFLAVEDVNNNIIIGLLRLRIPSEKAHRTEVDSRTALVREIHIYGPQVPIDMHVNDAWQHKGWGARLLKTAEEIARYEFNCNRIYILSGVGVREYYRKLGYRRLDRTPYMFKELGSHA
;
A
#
# COMPACT_ATOMS: atom_id res chain seq x y z
N MET A 1 13.13 -17.28 -0.52
CA MET A 1 13.71 -16.02 -0.01
C MET A 1 12.59 -15.21 0.60
N LEU A 2 12.64 -14.98 1.92
CA LEU A 2 11.65 -14.14 2.60
C LEU A 2 11.93 -12.67 2.27
N SER A 3 10.89 -11.83 2.24
CA SER A 3 11.09 -10.38 2.05
C SER A 3 11.79 -9.81 3.29
N GLY A 4 12.76 -8.91 3.10
CA GLY A 4 13.43 -8.21 4.21
C GLY A 4 12.49 -7.37 5.10
N ILE A 5 11.22 -7.24 4.71
CA ILE A 5 10.13 -6.69 5.51
C ILE A 5 9.02 -7.73 5.58
N THR A 6 8.64 -8.11 6.80
CA THR A 6 7.59 -9.10 7.03
C THR A 6 6.22 -8.42 7.16
N VAL A 7 5.22 -8.88 6.42
CA VAL A 7 3.87 -8.30 6.47
C VAL A 7 3.04 -8.92 7.58
N VAL A 8 2.54 -8.11 8.50
CA VAL A 8 1.61 -8.51 9.56
C VAL A 8 0.25 -7.87 9.31
N ALA A 9 -0.68 -8.66 8.79
CA ALA A 9 -2.04 -8.20 8.55
C ALA A 9 -2.95 -8.50 9.75
N VAL A 10 -3.61 -7.46 10.26
CA VAL A 10 -4.46 -7.45 11.47
C VAL A 10 -5.86 -6.98 11.07
N MET A 11 -6.89 -7.68 11.55
CA MET A 11 -8.28 -7.35 11.27
C MET A 11 -8.92 -6.58 12.41
N THR A 12 -9.68 -5.54 12.08
CA THR A 12 -10.52 -4.81 13.04
C THR A 12 -11.70 -5.67 13.47
N LYS A 13 -12.39 -5.28 14.54
CA LYS A 13 -13.70 -5.87 14.86
C LYS A 13 -14.69 -5.64 13.70
N PRO A 14 -15.68 -6.53 13.52
CA PRO A 14 -16.78 -6.27 12.59
C PRO A 14 -17.46 -4.94 12.91
N TYR A 15 -17.53 -4.05 11.93
CA TYR A 15 -18.16 -2.74 12.05
C TYR A 15 -18.84 -2.39 10.72
N PRO A 16 -20.09 -1.90 10.74
CA PRO A 16 -20.83 -1.63 9.52
C PRO A 16 -20.20 -0.49 8.71
N CYS A 17 -20.27 -0.59 7.39
CA CYS A 17 -19.97 0.52 6.51
C CYS A 17 -20.99 1.65 6.70
N PRO A 18 -20.56 2.93 6.79
CA PRO A 18 -21.49 4.06 6.98
C PRO A 18 -22.57 4.23 5.91
N HIS A 19 -22.34 3.72 4.69
CA HIS A 19 -23.29 3.82 3.57
C HIS A 19 -24.14 2.54 3.37
N GLY A 20 -23.98 1.53 4.25
CA GLY A 20 -24.52 0.20 4.02
C GLY A 20 -23.57 -0.70 3.22
N ARG A 21 -24.13 -1.67 2.48
CA ARG A 21 -23.37 -2.78 1.86
C ARG A 21 -23.38 -2.67 0.33
N CYS A 22 -22.19 -2.66 -0.27
CA CYS A 22 -22.04 -2.74 -1.73
C CYS A 22 -22.51 -4.11 -2.24
N ILE A 23 -23.03 -4.16 -3.47
CA ILE A 23 -23.71 -5.37 -3.98
C ILE A 23 -22.81 -6.60 -4.08
N TYR A 24 -21.51 -6.40 -4.28
CA TYR A 24 -20.49 -7.44 -4.46
C TYR A 24 -19.75 -7.79 -3.16
N CYS A 25 -19.90 -7.01 -2.09
CA CYS A 25 -19.14 -7.21 -0.85
C CYS A 25 -19.63 -8.46 -0.12
N PRO A 26 -18.80 -9.52 0.05
CA PRO A 26 -19.14 -10.62 0.93
C PRO A 26 -18.95 -10.22 2.41
N GLY A 27 -19.44 -11.06 3.32
CA GLY A 27 -19.24 -10.88 4.76
C GLY A 27 -19.86 -9.60 5.33
N GLY A 28 -19.36 -9.17 6.50
CA GLY A 28 -19.87 -8.03 7.25
C GLY A 28 -20.35 -8.42 8.66
N PRO A 29 -20.78 -7.44 9.48
CA PRO A 29 -21.17 -7.68 10.88
C PRO A 29 -22.23 -8.77 11.06
N GLU A 30 -23.16 -8.88 10.12
CA GLU A 30 -24.20 -9.93 10.10
C GLU A 30 -23.64 -11.36 9.97
N PHE A 31 -22.39 -11.52 9.53
CA PHE A 31 -21.66 -12.79 9.45
C PHE A 31 -20.53 -12.89 10.48
N GLY A 32 -20.41 -11.92 11.39
CA GLY A 32 -19.32 -11.88 12.37
C GLY A 32 -17.94 -11.57 11.77
N THR A 33 -17.87 -11.01 10.56
CA THR A 33 -16.62 -10.68 9.86
C THR A 33 -16.51 -9.20 9.54
N PRO A 34 -15.30 -8.64 9.39
CA PRO A 34 -15.12 -7.31 8.78
C PRO A 34 -15.67 -7.29 7.35
N GLN A 35 -16.07 -6.10 6.89
CA GLN A 35 -16.70 -5.97 5.58
C GLN A 35 -15.77 -6.49 4.47
N SER A 36 -16.35 -7.26 3.54
CA SER A 36 -15.66 -7.82 2.36
C SER A 36 -14.77 -9.04 2.62
N TYR A 37 -14.69 -9.55 3.84
CA TYR A 37 -13.91 -10.76 4.18
C TYR A 37 -14.84 -11.93 4.50
N ILE A 38 -14.50 -13.12 3.99
CA ILE A 38 -15.36 -14.30 4.09
C ILE A 38 -14.60 -15.63 4.04
N GLY A 39 -15.06 -16.56 4.87
CA GLY A 39 -14.57 -17.93 4.86
C GLY A 39 -13.35 -18.08 5.73
N ASN A 40 -12.33 -18.76 5.20
CA ASN A 40 -11.18 -19.21 5.97
C ASN A 40 -9.89 -18.46 5.60
N GLU A 41 -9.97 -17.17 5.26
CA GLU A 41 -8.74 -16.42 4.98
C GLU A 41 -7.84 -16.42 6.23
N PRO A 42 -6.52 -16.66 6.10
CA PRO A 42 -5.66 -16.84 7.26
C PRO A 42 -5.68 -15.67 8.25
N ALA A 43 -5.84 -14.44 7.75
CA ALA A 43 -5.94 -13.28 8.62
C ALA A 43 -7.32 -13.13 9.29
N LEU A 44 -8.40 -13.49 8.59
CA LEU A 44 -9.73 -13.52 9.18
C LEU A 44 -9.81 -14.56 10.28
N MET A 45 -9.31 -15.76 10.02
CA MET A 45 -9.29 -16.84 11.02
C MET A 45 -8.51 -16.47 12.27
N ARG A 46 -7.37 -15.78 12.13
CA ARG A 46 -6.65 -15.22 13.29
C ARG A 46 -7.48 -14.17 14.03
N GLY A 47 -8.15 -13.27 13.31
CA GLY A 47 -9.07 -12.30 13.88
C GLY A 47 -10.16 -12.97 14.71
N ILE A 48 -10.87 -13.95 14.14
CA ILE A 48 -11.92 -14.71 14.83
C ILE A 48 -11.36 -15.43 16.08
N GLN A 49 -10.23 -16.13 15.95
CA GLN A 49 -9.61 -16.89 17.05
C GLN A 49 -9.24 -16.00 18.25
N THR A 50 -8.94 -14.72 17.99
CA THR A 50 -8.50 -13.75 19.00
C THR A 50 -9.60 -12.74 19.35
N ASN A 51 -10.85 -12.99 18.92
CA ASN A 51 -11.97 -12.05 19.07
C ASN A 51 -11.64 -10.62 18.58
N PHE A 52 -10.88 -10.53 17.49
CA PHE A 52 -10.39 -9.30 16.87
C PHE A 52 -9.56 -8.41 17.81
N ASP A 53 -8.98 -8.97 18.87
CA ASP A 53 -8.06 -8.24 19.73
C ASP A 53 -6.73 -7.97 19.00
N PRO A 54 -6.32 -6.70 18.84
CA PRO A 54 -5.12 -6.34 18.09
C PRO A 54 -3.83 -6.90 18.67
N TYR A 55 -3.70 -6.94 20.00
CA TYR A 55 -2.48 -7.40 20.67
C TYR A 55 -2.31 -8.92 20.47
N GLU A 56 -3.39 -9.67 20.68
CA GLU A 56 -3.37 -11.13 20.52
C GLU A 56 -3.19 -11.56 19.06
N GLN A 57 -3.77 -10.82 18.09
CA GLN A 57 -3.52 -11.07 16.66
C GLN A 57 -2.03 -10.94 16.30
N VAL A 58 -1.35 -9.91 16.82
CA VAL A 58 0.07 -9.70 16.58
C VAL A 58 0.89 -10.80 17.25
N LEU A 59 0.63 -11.12 18.52
CA LEU A 59 1.32 -12.20 19.23
C LEU A 59 1.19 -13.54 18.50
N LEU A 60 -0.04 -13.91 18.10
CA LEU A 60 -0.29 -15.15 17.38
C LEU A 60 0.45 -15.19 16.05
N ARG A 61 0.48 -14.06 15.32
CA ARG A 61 1.20 -13.98 14.04
C ARG A 61 2.73 -14.08 14.23
N LEU A 62 3.27 -13.47 15.27
CA LEU A 62 4.70 -13.57 15.58
C LEU A 62 5.09 -14.99 16.00
N LYS A 63 4.27 -15.67 16.81
CA LYS A 63 4.46 -17.09 17.16
C LYS A 63 4.44 -18.00 15.92
N GLN A 64 3.56 -17.72 14.95
CA GLN A 64 3.56 -18.44 13.67
C GLN A 64 4.87 -18.26 12.90
N TYR A 65 5.44 -17.05 12.88
CA TYR A 65 6.73 -16.83 12.24
C TYR A 65 7.86 -17.54 12.98
N GLU A 66 7.88 -17.46 14.31
CA GLU A 66 8.86 -18.15 15.14
C GLU A 66 8.81 -19.67 14.94
N ALA A 67 7.61 -20.25 14.84
CA ALA A 67 7.42 -21.67 14.51
C ALA A 67 7.93 -22.06 13.10
N LEU A 68 8.07 -21.09 12.20
CA LEU A 68 8.69 -21.25 10.88
C LEU A 68 10.20 -20.92 10.90
N ASN A 69 10.81 -20.85 12.09
CA ASN A 69 12.21 -20.46 12.32
C ASN A 69 12.56 -19.07 11.76
N HIS A 70 11.60 -18.15 11.78
CA HIS A 70 11.77 -16.77 11.33
C HIS A 70 11.27 -15.79 12.37
N ILE A 71 12.14 -14.97 12.95
CA ILE A 71 11.70 -13.86 13.82
C ILE A 71 11.94 -12.56 13.04
N PRO A 72 10.87 -11.83 12.67
CA PRO A 72 11.03 -10.61 11.90
C PRO A 72 11.68 -9.51 12.74
N SER A 73 12.64 -8.78 12.18
CA SER A 73 13.18 -7.55 12.78
C SER A 73 12.50 -6.29 12.27
N LYS A 74 11.88 -6.36 11.08
CA LYS A 74 11.17 -5.26 10.42
C LYS A 74 9.82 -5.76 9.93
N VAL A 75 8.75 -5.05 10.30
CA VAL A 75 7.38 -5.41 9.93
C VAL A 75 6.66 -4.26 9.25
N GLU A 76 5.88 -4.59 8.23
CA GLU A 76 4.83 -3.72 7.70
C GLU A 76 3.49 -4.22 8.21
N VAL A 77 2.78 -3.37 8.96
CA VAL A 77 1.46 -3.69 9.47
C VAL A 77 0.41 -3.25 8.46
N ILE A 78 -0.58 -4.11 8.22
CA ILE A 78 -1.75 -3.77 7.39
C ILE A 78 -3.00 -3.94 8.25
N ILE A 79 -3.71 -2.82 8.48
CA ILE A 79 -5.02 -2.82 9.13
C ILE A 79 -6.08 -3.06 8.05
N MET A 80 -6.74 -4.20 8.15
CA MET A 80 -7.72 -4.69 7.18
C MET A 80 -9.15 -4.55 7.70
N GLY A 81 -10.08 -4.29 6.77
CA GLY A 81 -11.51 -4.14 7.06
C GLY A 81 -12.21 -3.04 6.23
N GLY A 82 -11.44 -2.10 5.69
CA GLY A 82 -11.92 -1.02 4.82
C GLY A 82 -12.81 0.06 5.47
N THR A 83 -13.17 -0.10 6.75
CA THR A 83 -14.02 0.84 7.53
C THR A 83 -13.33 1.41 8.77
N PHE A 84 -12.05 1.14 8.97
CA PHE A 84 -11.30 1.52 10.18
C PHE A 84 -11.38 3.02 10.47
N THR A 85 -11.19 3.85 9.45
CA THR A 85 -11.24 5.33 9.54
C THR A 85 -12.64 5.88 9.87
N ALA A 86 -13.68 5.06 9.71
CA ALA A 86 -15.05 5.39 10.07
C ALA A 86 -15.43 4.95 11.49
N MET A 87 -14.58 4.15 12.15
CA MET A 87 -14.79 3.77 13.54
C MET A 87 -14.49 4.94 14.48
N PRO A 88 -15.00 4.93 15.73
CA PRO A 88 -14.64 5.92 16.74
C PRO A 88 -13.11 6.08 16.91
N MET A 89 -12.65 7.32 17.12
CA MET A 89 -11.22 7.65 17.19
C MET A 89 -10.51 6.99 18.37
N ASP A 90 -11.20 6.84 19.51
CA ASP A 90 -10.72 6.13 20.70
C ASP A 90 -10.48 4.63 20.40
N TYR A 91 -11.36 3.99 19.63
CA TYR A 91 -11.14 2.62 19.16
C TYR A 91 -9.92 2.52 18.23
N GLN A 92 -9.79 3.46 17.28
CA GLN A 92 -8.66 3.48 16.35
C GLN A 92 -7.31 3.65 17.08
N GLU A 93 -7.23 4.57 18.04
CA GLU A 93 -6.02 4.80 18.85
C GLU A 93 -5.72 3.60 19.76
N TRP A 94 -6.72 3.07 20.46
CA TRP A 94 -6.58 1.85 21.26
C TRP A 94 -6.05 0.69 20.40
N PHE A 95 -6.60 0.52 19.20
CA PHE A 95 -6.25 -0.57 18.31
C PHE A 95 -4.78 -0.50 17.88
N VAL A 96 -4.34 0.67 17.44
CA VAL A 96 -2.95 0.89 17.00
C VAL A 96 -1.98 0.83 18.17
N THR A 97 -2.33 1.39 19.33
CA THR A 97 -1.50 1.33 20.55
C THR A 97 -1.19 -0.12 20.95
N ASN A 98 -2.21 -0.99 20.92
CA ASN A 98 -2.04 -2.41 21.22
C ASN A 98 -1.16 -3.13 20.19
N ILE A 99 -1.28 -2.80 18.90
CA ILE A 99 -0.41 -3.35 17.85
C ILE A 99 1.06 -3.02 18.15
N PHE A 100 1.37 -1.74 18.36
CA PHE A 100 2.74 -1.29 18.65
C PHE A 100 3.27 -1.93 19.93
N GLU A 101 2.46 -1.99 20.99
CA GLU A 101 2.91 -2.56 22.25
C GLU A 101 3.17 -4.07 22.15
N ALA A 102 2.40 -4.81 21.35
CA ALA A 102 2.65 -6.23 21.09
C ALA A 102 4.02 -6.45 20.43
N PHE A 103 4.39 -5.61 19.45
CA PHE A 103 5.74 -5.66 18.85
C PHE A 103 6.85 -5.25 19.83
N ASN A 104 6.60 -4.26 20.67
CA ASN A 104 7.57 -3.79 21.67
C ASN A 104 7.88 -4.84 22.72
N ARG A 105 6.92 -5.71 23.05
CA ARG A 105 7.03 -6.65 24.17
C ARG A 105 7.33 -8.09 23.78
N TYR A 106 7.07 -8.49 22.53
CA TYR A 106 7.21 -9.90 22.11
C TYR A 106 8.54 -10.52 22.59
N PRO A 107 8.52 -11.72 23.24
CA PRO A 107 7.38 -12.63 23.41
C PRO A 107 6.54 -12.43 24.68
N ASN A 108 6.75 -11.34 25.42
CA ASN A 108 6.08 -11.11 26.70
C ASN A 108 4.57 -10.82 26.55
N PRO A 109 3.75 -11.22 27.55
CA PRO A 109 2.31 -10.94 27.54
C PRO A 109 2.01 -9.43 27.66
N ARG A 110 0.74 -9.08 27.40
CA ARG A 110 0.21 -7.72 27.56
C ARG A 110 0.50 -7.17 28.95
N PRO A 111 0.94 -5.91 29.09
CA PRO A 111 1.12 -5.31 30.40
C PRO A 111 -0.23 -5.10 31.10
N ALA A 112 -0.21 -4.99 32.43
CA ALA A 112 -1.41 -4.67 33.21
C ALA A 112 -1.95 -3.27 32.86
N THR A 113 -1.05 -2.31 32.62
CA THR A 113 -1.39 -0.95 32.19
C THR A 113 -0.82 -0.71 30.81
N MET A 114 -1.68 -0.29 29.87
CA MET A 114 -1.25 0.07 28.53
C MET A 114 -0.56 1.44 28.53
N PRO A 115 0.54 1.61 27.77
CA PRO A 115 1.14 2.93 27.56
C PRO A 115 0.23 3.80 26.68
N SER A 116 0.54 5.09 26.61
CA SER A 116 0.02 5.96 25.55
C SER A 116 0.54 5.54 24.17
N LEU A 117 -0.13 5.96 23.10
CA LEU A 117 0.34 5.73 21.74
C LEU A 117 1.74 6.33 21.52
N GLU A 118 2.01 7.52 22.06
CA GLU A 118 3.30 8.19 21.90
C GLU A 118 4.44 7.42 22.57
N GLU A 119 4.24 6.91 23.78
CA GLU A 119 5.21 6.04 24.46
C GLU A 119 5.41 4.72 23.71
N ALA A 120 4.33 4.12 23.20
CA ALA A 120 4.42 2.91 22.38
C ALA A 120 5.22 3.15 21.09
N HIS A 121 5.02 4.31 20.44
CA HIS A 121 5.82 4.74 19.30
C HIS A 121 7.29 4.92 19.66
N LEU A 122 7.60 5.69 20.71
CA LEU A 122 8.97 5.98 21.14
C LEU A 122 9.76 4.70 21.42
N ARG A 123 9.14 3.74 22.11
CA ARG A 123 9.72 2.42 22.37
C ARG A 123 9.94 1.62 21.08
N ASN A 124 9.04 1.73 20.10
CA ASN A 124 9.15 0.99 18.85
C ASN A 124 10.28 1.47 17.94
N GLU A 125 10.71 2.73 18.06
CA GLU A 125 11.80 3.29 17.24
C GLU A 125 13.12 2.49 17.41
N THR A 126 13.33 1.89 18.58
CA THR A 126 14.51 1.10 18.92
C THR A 126 14.22 -0.36 19.28
N ALA A 127 12.96 -0.80 19.22
CA ALA A 127 12.55 -2.17 19.55
C ALA A 127 13.25 -3.24 18.68
N ARG A 128 13.23 -4.49 19.16
CA ARG A 128 13.74 -5.67 18.43
C ARG A 128 12.95 -5.95 17.16
N ILE A 129 11.62 -5.76 17.21
CA ILE A 129 10.71 -5.89 16.06
C ILE A 129 10.14 -4.52 15.75
N ARG A 130 10.64 -3.90 14.68
CA ARG A 130 10.32 -2.51 14.33
C ARG A 130 9.20 -2.42 13.31
N VAL A 131 8.19 -1.61 13.60
CA VAL A 131 7.12 -1.28 12.66
C VAL A 131 7.64 -0.24 11.67
N VAL A 132 8.07 -0.71 10.51
CA VAL A 132 8.70 0.13 9.47
C VAL A 132 7.69 0.75 8.51
N GLY A 133 6.44 0.31 8.59
CA GLY A 133 5.32 0.89 7.86
C GLY A 133 3.99 0.43 8.47
N LEU A 134 3.04 1.34 8.49
CA LEU A 134 1.64 1.06 8.82
C LEU A 134 0.78 1.45 7.62
N THR A 135 -0.04 0.50 7.18
CA THR A 135 -0.98 0.63 6.06
C THR A 135 -2.41 0.57 6.59
N ILE A 136 -3.23 1.53 6.17
CA ILE A 136 -4.66 1.59 6.52
C ILE A 136 -5.48 1.49 5.24
N GLU A 137 -6.41 0.53 5.21
CA GLU A 137 -7.42 0.44 4.15
C GLU A 137 -8.63 1.32 4.51
N THR A 138 -9.08 2.14 3.56
CA THR A 138 -10.20 3.07 3.76
C THR A 138 -11.01 3.26 2.48
N ARG A 139 -12.17 3.90 2.61
CA ARG A 139 -12.95 4.41 1.49
C ARG A 139 -12.51 5.85 1.14
N PRO A 140 -12.61 6.27 -0.12
CA PRO A 140 -12.30 7.65 -0.52
C PRO A 140 -13.04 8.74 0.27
N ASP A 141 -14.32 8.54 0.57
CA ASP A 141 -15.14 9.48 1.37
C ASP A 141 -14.72 9.55 2.85
N TRP A 142 -13.90 8.61 3.32
CA TRP A 142 -13.33 8.55 4.68
C TRP A 142 -11.81 8.77 4.70
N ALA A 143 -11.29 9.44 3.68
CA ALA A 143 -9.90 9.87 3.58
C ALA A 143 -9.84 11.39 3.34
N LYS A 144 -10.53 12.16 4.21
CA LYS A 144 -10.51 13.62 4.23
C LYS A 144 -9.55 14.12 5.31
N GLU A 145 -9.33 15.43 5.37
CA GLU A 145 -8.32 16.08 6.23
C GLU A 145 -8.30 15.55 7.67
N LYS A 146 -9.46 15.50 8.34
CA LYS A 146 -9.59 14.99 9.71
C LYS A 146 -9.11 13.54 9.86
N GLN A 147 -9.48 12.65 8.94
CA GLN A 147 -9.05 11.25 8.98
C GLN A 147 -7.57 11.12 8.63
N ILE A 148 -7.07 11.91 7.67
CA ILE A 148 -5.67 11.92 7.26
C ILE A 148 -4.77 12.36 8.41
N ASP A 149 -5.12 13.45 9.10
CA ASP A 149 -4.37 13.95 10.24
C ASP A 149 -4.36 12.95 11.40
N PHE A 150 -5.48 12.26 11.62
CA PHE A 150 -5.53 11.22 12.63
C PHE A 150 -4.70 9.99 12.22
N MET A 151 -4.74 9.56 10.97
CA MET A 151 -3.87 8.50 10.47
C MET A 151 -2.37 8.86 10.60
N LEU A 152 -2.00 10.14 10.46
CA LEU A 152 -0.63 10.61 10.64
C LEU A 152 -0.22 10.47 12.11
N TYR A 153 -1.12 10.85 13.02
CA TYR A 153 -0.95 10.65 14.47
C TYR A 153 -0.77 9.17 14.84
N LEU A 154 -1.55 8.27 14.20
CA LEU A 154 -1.43 6.81 14.35
C LEU A 154 -0.12 6.23 13.79
N GLY A 155 0.70 7.01 13.09
CA GLY A 155 1.96 6.55 12.50
C GLY A 155 1.79 5.84 11.15
N ALA A 156 0.66 6.01 10.47
CA ALA A 156 0.42 5.45 9.15
C ALA A 156 1.34 6.09 8.10
N THR A 157 1.76 5.28 7.13
CA THR A 157 2.63 5.73 6.02
C THR A 157 2.05 5.43 4.64
N LYS A 158 1.02 4.57 4.58
CA LYS A 158 0.38 4.13 3.35
C LYS A 158 -1.12 4.06 3.56
N VAL A 159 -1.87 4.52 2.57
CA VAL A 159 -3.32 4.42 2.55
C VAL A 159 -3.75 3.71 1.30
N GLU A 160 -4.65 2.74 1.47
CA GLU A 160 -5.25 2.03 0.36
C GLU A 160 -6.71 2.44 0.22
N LEU A 161 -7.03 3.03 -0.93
CA LEU A 161 -8.34 3.52 -1.28
C LEU A 161 -9.12 2.45 -2.04
N GLY A 162 -10.27 2.09 -1.50
CA GLY A 162 -11.26 1.25 -2.18
C GLY A 162 -11.97 1.99 -3.31
N VAL A 163 -11.27 2.35 -4.39
CA VAL A 163 -11.78 3.10 -5.57
C VAL A 163 -12.74 2.25 -6.39
N GLN A 164 -12.33 1.03 -6.73
CA GLN A 164 -13.03 0.04 -7.54
C GLN A 164 -13.19 0.44 -9.01
N SER A 165 -13.81 1.58 -9.28
CA SER A 165 -14.03 2.17 -10.60
C SER A 165 -13.86 3.69 -10.55
N ILE A 166 -13.58 4.31 -11.70
CA ILE A 166 -13.54 5.77 -11.86
C ILE A 166 -14.75 6.31 -12.62
N TYR A 167 -15.83 5.53 -12.71
CA TYR A 167 -17.07 5.96 -13.34
C TYR A 167 -18.22 5.99 -12.33
N ASP A 168 -18.85 7.15 -12.13
CA ASP A 168 -19.91 7.34 -11.13
C ASP A 168 -21.15 6.47 -11.41
N ASP A 169 -21.47 6.18 -12.67
CA ASP A 169 -22.57 5.27 -13.04
C ASP A 169 -22.31 3.83 -12.56
N VAL A 170 -21.08 3.33 -12.72
CA VAL A 170 -20.67 2.02 -12.21
C VAL A 170 -20.68 2.00 -10.68
N LEU A 171 -20.13 3.04 -10.03
CA LEU A 171 -20.12 3.17 -8.58
C LEU A 171 -21.55 3.21 -7.99
N TYR A 172 -22.45 3.95 -8.62
CA TYR A 172 -23.86 4.01 -8.24
C TYR A 172 -24.54 2.64 -8.40
N PHE A 173 -24.35 1.98 -9.55
CA PHE A 173 -24.94 0.67 -9.82
C PHE A 173 -24.56 -0.34 -8.73
N ILE A 174 -23.29 -0.37 -8.32
CA ILE A 174 -22.79 -1.32 -7.32
C ILE A 174 -23.11 -0.92 -5.87
N SER A 175 -23.93 0.13 -5.69
CA SER A 175 -24.28 0.71 -4.39
C SER A 175 -23.04 1.13 -3.59
N ARG A 176 -22.05 1.74 -4.25
CA ARG A 176 -20.86 2.28 -3.59
C ARG A 176 -21.21 3.65 -3.00
N GLY A 177 -20.81 3.89 -1.75
CA GLY A 177 -21.12 5.14 -1.05
C GLY A 177 -20.13 6.29 -1.26
N HIS A 178 -19.37 6.32 -2.36
CA HIS A 178 -18.46 7.43 -2.69
C HIS A 178 -18.53 7.73 -4.19
N THR A 179 -18.07 8.93 -4.56
CA THR A 179 -18.03 9.42 -5.94
C THR A 179 -16.60 9.48 -6.48
N VAL A 180 -16.45 9.62 -7.80
CA VAL A 180 -15.14 9.87 -8.42
C VAL A 180 -14.49 11.14 -7.87
N LYS A 181 -15.28 12.16 -7.54
CA LYS A 181 -14.80 13.38 -6.87
C LYS A 181 -14.12 13.07 -5.53
N ASP A 182 -14.68 12.15 -4.74
CA ASP A 182 -14.06 11.71 -3.48
C ASP A 182 -12.71 11.03 -3.71
N VAL A 183 -12.56 10.28 -4.80
CA VAL A 183 -11.31 9.63 -5.19
C VAL A 183 -10.24 10.67 -5.50
N VAL A 184 -10.57 11.64 -6.37
CA VAL A 184 -9.65 12.71 -6.76
C VAL A 184 -9.23 13.55 -5.55
N GLU A 185 -10.20 13.97 -4.73
CA GLU A 185 -9.94 14.80 -3.55
C GLU A 185 -9.08 14.05 -2.52
N SER A 186 -9.46 12.82 -2.16
CA SER A 186 -8.69 12.04 -1.17
C SER A 186 -7.28 11.73 -1.66
N THR A 187 -7.10 11.48 -2.96
CA THR A 187 -5.77 11.24 -3.55
C THR A 187 -4.87 12.46 -3.41
N ARG A 188 -5.39 13.65 -3.71
CA ARG A 188 -4.67 14.90 -3.53
C ARG A 188 -4.26 15.11 -2.07
N LEU A 189 -5.23 15.03 -1.16
CA LEU A 189 -4.99 15.26 0.27
C LEU A 189 -3.96 14.26 0.84
N LEU A 190 -4.04 12.99 0.45
CA LEU A 190 -3.08 11.97 0.87
C LEU A 190 -1.68 12.25 0.34
N LYS A 191 -1.55 12.61 -0.95
CA LYS A 191 -0.25 12.94 -1.53
C LYS A 191 0.36 14.18 -0.88
N ASP A 192 -0.42 15.24 -0.69
CA ASP A 192 0.02 16.48 -0.02
C ASP A 192 0.33 16.29 1.47
N ALA A 193 -0.19 15.24 2.11
CA ALA A 193 0.20 14.80 3.46
C ALA A 193 1.39 13.84 3.47
N GLY A 194 1.96 13.48 2.31
CA GLY A 194 3.14 12.64 2.19
C GLY A 194 2.88 11.12 2.15
N TYR A 195 1.62 10.68 2.06
CA TYR A 195 1.28 9.26 2.02
C TYR A 195 1.64 8.59 0.70
N LYS A 196 1.99 7.30 0.77
CA LYS A 196 1.86 6.37 -0.36
C LYS A 196 0.38 6.05 -0.58
N VAL A 197 -0.09 6.17 -1.82
CA VAL A 197 -1.50 5.97 -2.19
C VAL A 197 -1.63 4.72 -3.05
N VAL A 198 -2.48 3.79 -2.62
CA VAL A 198 -2.80 2.56 -3.35
C VAL A 198 -4.26 2.62 -3.79
N TYR A 199 -4.54 2.30 -5.04
CA TYR A 199 -5.92 2.06 -5.47
C TYR A 199 -6.24 0.57 -5.49
N HIS A 200 -7.36 0.20 -4.90
CA HIS A 200 -8.02 -1.07 -5.20
C HIS A 200 -8.92 -0.82 -6.41
N ILE A 201 -8.74 -1.58 -7.47
CA ILE A 201 -9.55 -1.51 -8.69
C ILE A 201 -10.16 -2.87 -8.99
N MET A 202 -11.36 -2.88 -9.54
CA MET A 202 -12.14 -4.09 -9.78
C MET A 202 -12.61 -4.15 -11.23
N PRO A 203 -11.86 -4.79 -12.14
CA PRO A 203 -12.33 -5.03 -13.49
C PRO A 203 -13.45 -6.08 -13.54
N GLY A 204 -14.40 -5.90 -14.44
CA GLY A 204 -15.59 -6.75 -14.60
C GLY A 204 -16.75 -6.37 -13.68
N LEU A 205 -16.82 -5.13 -13.17
CA LEU A 205 -17.98 -4.68 -12.38
C LEU A 205 -19.25 -4.61 -13.25
N PRO A 206 -20.44 -4.90 -12.68
CA PRO A 206 -21.71 -4.65 -13.37
C PRO A 206 -21.80 -3.19 -13.84
N GLY A 207 -22.19 -2.99 -15.10
CA GLY A 207 -22.24 -1.67 -15.74
C GLY A 207 -20.92 -1.24 -16.40
N SER A 208 -19.84 -2.02 -16.27
CA SER A 208 -18.60 -1.88 -17.04
C SER A 208 -18.51 -2.97 -18.11
N ASP A 209 -17.53 -2.82 -19.00
CA ASP A 209 -17.17 -3.77 -20.05
C ASP A 209 -15.64 -3.77 -20.27
N TYR A 210 -15.18 -4.62 -21.19
CA TYR A 210 -13.77 -4.79 -21.51
C TYR A 210 -13.09 -3.47 -21.91
N ASP A 211 -13.71 -2.69 -22.80
CA ASP A 211 -13.13 -1.45 -23.32
C ASP A 211 -13.16 -0.34 -22.26
N ARG A 212 -14.22 -0.23 -21.46
CA ARG A 212 -14.32 0.71 -20.33
C ARG A 212 -13.26 0.42 -19.26
N ASP A 213 -12.99 -0.84 -18.97
CA ASP A 213 -11.98 -1.22 -17.98
C ASP A 213 -10.55 -0.91 -18.48
N ILE A 214 -10.27 -1.10 -19.78
CA ILE A 214 -9.00 -0.65 -20.39
C ILE A 214 -8.90 0.88 -20.35
N ALA A 215 -9.95 1.58 -20.77
CA ALA A 215 -9.99 3.03 -20.77
C ALA A 215 -9.81 3.61 -19.36
N MET A 216 -10.36 2.95 -18.34
CA MET A 216 -10.16 3.32 -16.93
C MET A 216 -8.68 3.28 -16.54
N ILE A 217 -7.96 2.20 -16.89
CA ILE A 217 -6.53 2.10 -16.53
C ILE A 217 -5.71 3.16 -17.24
N ARG A 218 -6.00 3.40 -18.51
CA ARG A 218 -5.37 4.48 -19.27
C ARG A 218 -5.59 5.83 -18.57
N GLU A 219 -6.84 6.15 -18.27
CA GLU A 219 -7.23 7.41 -17.61
C GLU A 219 -6.56 7.56 -16.23
N ILE A 220 -6.52 6.51 -15.41
CA ILE A 220 -5.87 6.54 -14.08
C ILE A 220 -4.40 6.97 -14.14
N PHE A 221 -3.70 6.71 -15.25
CA PHE A 221 -2.29 7.04 -15.40
C PHE A 221 -2.00 8.23 -16.33
N GLU A 222 -2.89 8.52 -17.27
CA GLU A 222 -2.78 9.70 -18.14
C GLU A 222 -3.30 10.97 -17.46
N ASN A 223 -4.38 10.89 -16.67
CA ASN A 223 -4.94 12.03 -15.96
C ASN A 223 -4.23 12.29 -14.62
N PRO A 224 -3.70 13.52 -14.40
CA PRO A 224 -2.97 13.86 -13.17
C PRO A 224 -3.82 13.80 -11.89
N ASP A 225 -5.15 13.83 -11.96
CA ASP A 225 -6.03 13.77 -10.79
C ASP A 225 -5.89 12.46 -9.99
N TYR A 226 -5.43 11.38 -10.64
CA TYR A 226 -5.26 10.06 -10.05
C TYR A 226 -3.77 9.74 -9.78
N ARG A 227 -3.14 9.04 -10.73
CA ARG A 227 -1.75 8.55 -10.70
C ARG A 227 -1.34 7.91 -9.36
N PRO A 228 -2.02 6.83 -8.89
CA PRO A 228 -1.70 6.19 -7.61
C PRO A 228 -0.36 5.45 -7.66
N ASP A 229 0.40 5.44 -6.56
CA ASP A 229 1.73 4.80 -6.51
C ASP A 229 1.67 3.28 -6.71
N MET A 230 0.54 2.67 -6.33
CA MET A 230 0.38 1.23 -6.35
C MET A 230 -1.05 0.83 -6.72
N LEU A 231 -1.20 -0.36 -7.29
CA LEU A 231 -2.49 -0.99 -7.58
C LEU A 231 -2.66 -2.32 -6.85
N LYS A 232 -3.88 -2.58 -6.38
CA LYS A 232 -4.40 -3.93 -6.12
C LYS A 232 -5.54 -4.19 -7.10
N ILE A 233 -5.35 -5.17 -7.98
CA ILE A 233 -6.26 -5.48 -9.07
C ILE A 233 -7.07 -6.71 -8.71
N TYR A 234 -8.39 -6.54 -8.56
CA TYR A 234 -9.29 -7.58 -8.09
C TYR A 234 -10.42 -7.80 -9.10
N PRO A 235 -10.22 -8.66 -10.11
CA PRO A 235 -11.31 -9.09 -10.98
C PRO A 235 -12.52 -9.54 -10.17
N VAL A 236 -13.70 -9.13 -10.60
CA VAL A 236 -14.93 -9.40 -9.86
C VAL A 236 -15.19 -10.91 -9.81
N VAL A 237 -15.44 -11.39 -8.60
CA VAL A 237 -15.89 -12.76 -8.33
C VAL A 237 -17.26 -12.70 -7.67
N VAL A 238 -18.11 -13.65 -8.03
CA VAL A 238 -19.44 -13.82 -7.45
C VAL A 238 -19.32 -14.78 -6.28
N VAL A 239 -19.89 -14.39 -5.15
CA VAL A 239 -19.94 -15.17 -3.91
C VAL A 239 -21.40 -15.24 -3.46
N GLU A 240 -21.83 -16.39 -2.96
CA GLU A 240 -23.20 -16.57 -2.45
C GLU A 240 -23.57 -15.51 -1.39
N LYS A 241 -24.88 -15.28 -1.22
CA LYS A 241 -25.41 -14.33 -0.21
C LYS A 241 -24.91 -12.88 -0.42
N THR A 242 -24.66 -12.53 -1.67
CA THR A 242 -24.42 -11.16 -2.13
C THR A 242 -25.52 -10.75 -3.10
N LYS A 243 -25.80 -9.44 -3.24
CA LYS A 243 -26.75 -8.97 -4.25
C LYS A 243 -26.22 -9.24 -5.68
N LEU A 244 -24.90 -9.25 -5.85
CA LEU A 244 -24.26 -9.64 -7.12
C LEU A 244 -24.59 -11.08 -7.51
N TYR A 245 -24.66 -12.01 -6.55
CA TYR A 245 -25.08 -13.38 -6.80
C TYR A 245 -26.51 -13.47 -7.35
N GLU A 246 -27.44 -12.67 -6.82
CA GLU A 246 -28.81 -12.62 -7.34
C GLU A 246 -28.88 -12.05 -8.76
N LEU A 247 -28.06 -11.03 -9.08
CA LEU A 247 -27.93 -10.51 -10.45
C LEU A 247 -27.38 -11.58 -11.40
N TRP A 248 -26.33 -12.29 -10.99
CA TRP A 248 -25.75 -13.39 -11.76
C TRP A 248 -26.76 -14.51 -11.99
N LYS A 249 -27.42 -14.98 -10.94
CA LYS A 249 -28.40 -16.07 -10.98
C LYS A 249 -29.62 -15.75 -11.85
N SER A 250 -30.01 -14.48 -11.91
CA SER A 250 -31.10 -14.00 -12.78
C SER A 250 -30.67 -13.69 -14.22
N GLY A 251 -29.40 -13.91 -14.59
CA GLY A 251 -28.86 -13.62 -15.92
C GLY A 251 -28.64 -12.13 -16.21
N ARG A 252 -28.77 -11.26 -15.20
CA ARG A 252 -28.56 -9.80 -15.32
C ARG A 252 -27.11 -9.36 -15.17
N TYR A 253 -26.21 -10.29 -14.84
CA TYR A 253 -24.77 -10.05 -14.77
C TYR A 253 -24.01 -11.32 -15.18
N THR A 254 -22.99 -11.14 -16.03
CA THR A 254 -22.08 -12.21 -16.44
C THR A 254 -20.70 -11.92 -15.90
N ALA A 255 -20.15 -12.84 -15.12
CA ALA A 255 -18.82 -12.69 -14.56
C ALA A 255 -17.74 -13.05 -15.59
N LEU A 256 -16.57 -12.39 -15.50
CA LEU A 256 -15.41 -12.75 -16.31
C LEU A 256 -14.98 -14.19 -16.05
N THR A 257 -14.62 -14.89 -17.11
CA THR A 257 -13.88 -16.15 -17.04
C THR A 257 -12.42 -15.89 -16.67
N ASP A 258 -11.69 -16.94 -16.29
CA ASP A 258 -10.24 -16.84 -16.08
C ASP A 258 -9.51 -16.30 -17.32
N GLU A 259 -9.91 -16.73 -18.51
CA GLU A 259 -9.25 -16.34 -19.77
C GLU A 259 -9.54 -14.87 -20.11
N GLU A 260 -10.78 -14.41 -19.97
CA GLU A 260 -11.13 -13.00 -20.17
C GLU A 260 -10.41 -12.09 -19.16
N ALA A 261 -10.29 -12.51 -17.89
CA ALA A 261 -9.53 -11.77 -16.89
C ALA A 261 -8.03 -11.74 -17.20
N ILE A 262 -7.44 -12.85 -17.66
CA ILE A 262 -6.04 -12.89 -18.11
C ILE A 262 -5.82 -11.91 -19.27
N GLU A 263 -6.71 -11.97 -20.26
CA GLU A 263 -6.65 -11.14 -21.45
C GLU A 263 -6.77 -9.65 -21.11
N LEU A 264 -7.82 -9.27 -20.37
CA LEU A 264 -8.08 -7.90 -19.94
C LEU A 264 -6.94 -7.31 -19.10
N ILE A 265 -6.51 -8.01 -18.04
CA ILE A 265 -5.48 -7.47 -17.14
C ILE A 265 -4.11 -7.43 -17.84
N SER A 266 -3.85 -8.31 -18.82
CA SER A 266 -2.61 -8.23 -19.60
C SER A 266 -2.51 -6.93 -20.40
N GLU A 267 -3.64 -6.39 -20.90
CA GLU A 267 -3.68 -5.11 -21.62
C GLU A 267 -3.39 -3.92 -20.70
N PHE A 268 -3.67 -4.03 -19.40
CA PHE A 268 -3.40 -2.95 -18.44
C PHE A 268 -1.92 -2.57 -18.42
N TYR A 269 -1.01 -3.53 -18.65
CA TYR A 269 0.43 -3.30 -18.66
C TYR A 269 0.91 -2.33 -19.75
N ARG A 270 0.11 -2.02 -20.77
CA ARG A 270 0.44 -0.98 -21.75
C ARG A 270 0.52 0.41 -21.14
N TYR A 271 -0.29 0.67 -20.12
CA TYR A 271 -0.47 2.00 -19.55
C TYR A 271 0.20 2.17 -18.19
N ILE A 272 0.61 1.08 -17.53
CA ILE A 272 1.18 1.13 -16.18
C ILE A 272 2.62 1.69 -16.23
N PRO A 273 2.87 2.88 -15.64
CA PRO A 273 4.18 3.51 -15.67
C PRO A 273 5.22 2.83 -14.77
N LYS A 274 6.48 3.22 -14.94
CA LYS A 274 7.63 2.67 -14.19
C LYS A 274 7.57 2.93 -12.68
N TRP A 275 6.92 4.02 -12.27
CA TRP A 275 6.80 4.43 -10.88
C TRP A 275 5.64 3.73 -10.13
N VAL A 276 4.87 2.87 -10.81
CA VAL A 276 3.75 2.13 -10.22
C VAL A 276 4.16 0.73 -9.79
N ARG A 277 3.69 0.31 -8.63
CA ARG A 277 3.82 -1.09 -8.17
C ARG A 277 2.47 -1.79 -8.21
N ILE A 278 2.34 -2.88 -8.94
CA ILE A 278 1.16 -3.74 -8.80
C ILE A 278 1.41 -4.67 -7.61
N MET A 279 0.74 -4.39 -6.48
CA MET A 279 0.92 -5.18 -5.25
C MET A 279 0.35 -6.59 -5.43
N ARG A 280 -0.80 -6.69 -6.11
CA ARG A 280 -1.57 -7.92 -6.19
C ARG A 280 -2.50 -7.94 -7.40
N ILE A 281 -2.67 -9.13 -7.97
CA ILE A 281 -3.66 -9.46 -8.99
C ILE A 281 -4.41 -10.67 -8.42
N GLN A 282 -5.72 -10.55 -8.17
CA GLN A 282 -6.62 -11.47 -7.43
C GLN A 282 -6.73 -11.22 -5.91
N ARG A 283 -7.89 -11.50 -5.30
CA ARG A 283 -8.13 -11.39 -3.84
C ARG A 283 -7.86 -12.72 -3.12
N ASP A 284 -7.73 -12.71 -1.79
CA ASP A 284 -7.61 -13.92 -0.95
C ASP A 284 -8.96 -14.64 -0.73
N ILE A 285 -9.84 -14.70 -1.73
CA ILE A 285 -11.10 -15.44 -1.57
C ILE A 285 -10.83 -16.92 -1.87
N PRO A 286 -11.18 -17.86 -0.96
CA PRO A 286 -11.05 -19.29 -1.23
C PRO A 286 -11.84 -19.69 -2.49
N ALA A 287 -11.17 -20.37 -3.43
CA ALA A 287 -11.78 -20.77 -4.70
C ALA A 287 -13.12 -21.53 -4.58
N PRO A 288 -13.34 -22.42 -3.57
CA PRO A 288 -14.63 -23.08 -3.37
C PRO A 288 -15.80 -22.13 -3.06
N LEU A 289 -15.53 -20.92 -2.56
CA LEU A 289 -16.56 -19.91 -2.27
C LEU A 289 -16.92 -19.05 -3.50
N ILE A 290 -16.13 -19.15 -4.58
CA ILE A 290 -16.35 -18.39 -5.81
C ILE A 290 -17.32 -19.17 -6.69
N VAL A 291 -18.57 -18.72 -6.82
CA VAL A 291 -19.59 -19.38 -7.65
C VAL A 291 -19.47 -19.04 -9.13
N ALA A 292 -18.94 -17.86 -9.46
CA ALA A 292 -18.58 -17.43 -10.82
C ALA A 292 -17.48 -16.37 -10.77
N GLY A 293 -16.72 -16.20 -11.85
CA GLY A 293 -15.55 -15.32 -11.88
C GLY A 293 -14.22 -16.08 -11.95
N PRO A 294 -13.07 -15.37 -12.04
CA PRO A 294 -11.76 -15.99 -12.07
C PRO A 294 -11.43 -16.76 -10.79
N ARG A 295 -10.91 -17.98 -10.92
CA ARG A 295 -10.60 -18.90 -9.81
C ARG A 295 -9.13 -19.33 -9.77
N LYS A 296 -8.36 -19.10 -10.83
CA LYS A 296 -6.94 -19.52 -10.88
C LYS A 296 -6.11 -18.82 -9.81
N ALA A 297 -5.43 -19.61 -8.99
CA ALA A 297 -4.61 -19.12 -7.88
C ALA A 297 -3.29 -18.44 -8.33
N ASN A 298 -2.84 -18.65 -9.56
CA ASN A 298 -1.63 -18.07 -10.13
C ASN A 298 -1.93 -17.00 -11.20
N LEU A 299 -3.03 -16.25 -11.07
CA LEU A 299 -3.50 -15.32 -12.10
C LEU A 299 -2.43 -14.30 -12.53
N ARG A 300 -1.62 -13.79 -11.58
CA ARG A 300 -0.49 -12.89 -11.87
C ARG A 300 0.48 -13.47 -12.90
N GLU A 301 0.90 -14.72 -12.71
CA GLU A 301 1.88 -15.37 -13.57
C GLU A 301 1.34 -15.48 -15.00
N LEU A 302 0.10 -15.95 -15.13
CA LEU A 302 -0.58 -16.09 -16.41
C LEU A 302 -0.78 -14.76 -17.14
N VAL A 303 -1.12 -13.71 -16.40
CA VAL A 303 -1.24 -12.34 -16.93
C VAL A 303 0.11 -11.81 -17.41
N GLU A 304 1.17 -11.98 -16.61
CA GLU A 304 2.53 -11.54 -16.98
C GLU A 304 3.02 -12.29 -18.22
N GLU A 305 2.79 -13.60 -18.31
CA GLU A 305 3.10 -14.41 -19.49
C GLU A 305 2.33 -13.93 -20.72
N ARG A 306 1.03 -13.64 -20.58
CA ARG A 306 0.20 -13.13 -21.68
C ARG A 306 0.72 -11.80 -22.19
N ALA A 307 1.02 -10.86 -21.30
CA ALA A 307 1.58 -9.55 -21.67
C ALA A 307 2.93 -9.70 -22.40
N ILE A 308 3.81 -10.60 -21.94
CA ILE A 308 5.09 -10.89 -22.60
C ILE A 308 4.88 -11.51 -23.99
N LYS A 309 3.96 -12.48 -24.13
CA LYS A 309 3.62 -13.10 -25.43
C LYS A 309 3.08 -12.08 -26.44
N LYS A 310 2.41 -11.03 -25.96
CA LYS A 310 1.96 -9.88 -26.78
C LYS A 310 3.06 -8.88 -27.11
N GLY A 311 4.31 -9.14 -26.72
CA GLY A 311 5.45 -8.25 -26.96
C GLY A 311 5.49 -7.03 -26.04
N MET A 312 4.71 -7.00 -24.96
CA MET A 312 4.70 -5.87 -24.04
C MET A 312 5.91 -5.88 -23.10
N ARG A 313 6.52 -4.72 -22.89
CA ARG A 313 7.54 -4.53 -21.86
C ARG A 313 6.86 -4.20 -20.52
N ILE A 314 6.94 -5.10 -19.56
CA ILE A 314 6.39 -4.88 -18.22
C ILE A 314 7.32 -3.94 -17.42
N ASN A 315 6.81 -2.75 -17.11
CA ASN A 315 7.56 -1.67 -16.46
C ASN A 315 7.23 -1.46 -14.98
N GLU A 316 6.18 -2.10 -14.45
CA GLU A 316 5.79 -1.92 -13.05
C GLU A 316 6.88 -2.41 -12.08
N ILE A 317 6.97 -1.76 -10.92
CA ILE A 317 8.06 -1.93 -9.95
C ILE A 317 8.21 -3.38 -9.52
N ARG A 318 7.12 -4.07 -9.14
CA ARG A 318 7.19 -5.41 -8.53
C ARG A 318 7.84 -6.40 -9.50
N PHE A 319 7.46 -6.37 -10.77
CA PHE A 319 8.08 -7.15 -11.81
C PHE A 319 9.59 -6.93 -11.87
N ARG A 320 10.03 -5.66 -11.85
CA ARG A 320 11.44 -5.27 -12.01
C ARG A 320 12.31 -5.47 -10.76
N GLU A 321 11.74 -5.77 -9.60
CA GLU A 321 12.47 -5.90 -8.32
C GLU A 321 13.67 -6.87 -8.47
N VAL A 322 14.86 -6.42 -8.09
CA VAL A 322 16.13 -7.17 -8.24
C VAL A 322 16.06 -8.59 -7.70
N GLY A 323 15.47 -8.79 -6.51
CA GLY A 323 15.33 -10.11 -5.92
C GLY A 323 14.48 -11.06 -6.77
N ARG A 324 13.46 -10.55 -7.46
CA ARG A 324 12.60 -11.34 -8.34
C ARG A 324 13.25 -11.61 -9.69
N GLN A 325 13.91 -10.61 -10.27
CA GLN A 325 14.58 -10.75 -11.57
C GLN A 325 15.76 -11.73 -11.51
N ILE A 326 16.53 -11.72 -10.42
CA ILE A 326 17.63 -12.68 -10.22
C ILE A 326 17.06 -14.07 -9.92
N LEU A 327 16.16 -14.20 -8.94
CA LEU A 327 15.70 -15.50 -8.45
C LEU A 327 14.83 -16.25 -9.46
N TYR A 328 13.85 -15.58 -10.08
CA TYR A 328 12.86 -16.24 -10.93
C TYR A 328 13.21 -16.20 -12.41
N ARG A 329 14.11 -15.31 -12.83
CA ARG A 329 14.44 -15.10 -14.25
C ARG A 329 15.93 -15.23 -14.57
N GLY A 330 16.77 -15.55 -13.57
CA GLY A 330 18.20 -15.77 -13.76
C GLY A 330 18.97 -14.56 -14.31
N LYS A 331 18.40 -13.35 -14.24
CA LYS A 331 19.06 -12.16 -14.78
C LYS A 331 20.28 -11.78 -13.93
N LYS A 332 21.28 -11.20 -14.58
CA LYS A 332 22.45 -10.59 -13.93
C LYS A 332 22.33 -9.07 -13.97
N LEU A 333 22.89 -8.41 -12.96
CA LEU A 333 23.03 -6.96 -12.94
C LEU A 333 24.17 -6.54 -13.86
N GLY A 334 23.93 -5.48 -14.62
CA GLY A 334 24.90 -4.75 -15.43
C GLY A 334 25.19 -3.38 -14.82
N SER A 335 25.04 -2.33 -15.63
CA SER A 335 25.31 -0.95 -15.21
C SER A 335 24.17 -0.40 -14.36
N ILE A 336 24.51 0.09 -13.17
CA ILE A 336 23.55 0.65 -12.20
C ILE A 336 23.69 2.17 -12.20
N SER A 337 22.56 2.87 -12.31
CA SER A 337 22.50 4.34 -12.25
C SER A 337 21.31 4.82 -11.42
N ILE A 338 21.30 6.10 -11.04
CA ILE A 338 20.12 6.77 -10.49
C ILE A 338 19.40 7.45 -11.64
N THR A 339 18.17 7.03 -11.93
CA THR A 339 17.28 7.67 -12.90
C THR A 339 16.27 8.58 -12.19
N ARG A 340 15.71 9.52 -12.94
CA ARG A 340 14.74 10.51 -12.46
C ARG A 340 13.58 10.59 -13.45
N GLU A 341 12.36 10.51 -12.96
CA GLU A 341 11.14 10.66 -13.75
C GLU A 341 10.22 11.67 -13.06
N TYR A 342 9.78 12.70 -13.78
CA TYR A 342 8.95 13.78 -13.27
C TYR A 342 7.55 13.63 -13.84
N TYR A 343 6.53 13.75 -13.01
CA TYR A 343 5.14 13.72 -13.47
C TYR A 343 4.26 14.55 -12.54
N GLU A 344 3.33 15.30 -13.13
CA GLU A 344 2.31 16.00 -12.37
C GLU A 344 1.36 14.99 -11.72
N ALA A 345 0.98 15.22 -10.47
CA ALA A 345 -0.13 14.49 -9.87
C ALA A 345 -0.83 15.31 -8.81
N SER A 346 -2.15 15.41 -8.96
CA SER A 346 -3.07 16.06 -8.04
C SER A 346 -2.64 17.50 -7.75
N GLY A 347 -2.31 18.26 -8.79
CA GLY A 347 -1.86 19.66 -8.71
C GLY A 347 -0.47 19.88 -8.08
N GLY A 348 0.29 18.83 -7.79
CA GLY A 348 1.68 18.90 -7.35
C GLY A 348 2.62 18.18 -8.33
N MET A 349 3.91 18.24 -8.07
CA MET A 349 4.93 17.54 -8.87
C MET A 349 5.47 16.32 -8.12
N GLU A 350 5.44 15.15 -8.74
CA GLU A 350 6.12 13.96 -8.26
C GLU A 350 7.44 13.77 -8.99
N VAL A 351 8.49 13.45 -8.24
CA VAL A 351 9.81 13.08 -8.74
C VAL A 351 10.12 11.67 -8.25
N PHE A 352 10.07 10.72 -9.17
CA PHE A 352 10.42 9.33 -8.91
C PHE A 352 11.90 9.11 -9.22
N LEU A 353 12.66 8.83 -8.16
CA LEU A 353 14.06 8.45 -8.27
C LEU A 353 14.17 6.93 -8.17
N ALA A 354 14.95 6.30 -9.06
CA ALA A 354 15.20 4.87 -9.01
C ALA A 354 16.70 4.57 -9.14
N VAL A 355 17.20 3.70 -8.27
CA VAL A 355 18.48 3.01 -8.49
C VAL A 355 18.16 1.79 -9.33
N GLU A 356 18.56 1.79 -10.59
CA GLU A 356 18.18 0.74 -11.53
C GLU A 356 19.26 0.43 -12.57
N ASP A 357 19.17 -0.79 -13.08
CA ASP A 357 19.80 -1.20 -14.34
C ASP A 357 18.76 -1.08 -15.45
N VAL A 358 18.89 0.00 -16.21
CA VAL A 358 17.96 0.39 -17.27
C VAL A 358 17.95 -0.63 -18.41
N ASN A 359 19.12 -1.20 -18.73
CA ASN A 359 19.32 -2.12 -19.84
C ASN A 359 18.63 -3.47 -19.54
N ASN A 360 18.82 -3.99 -18.32
CA ASN A 360 18.22 -5.25 -17.93
C ASN A 360 16.79 -5.13 -17.36
N ASN A 361 16.29 -3.89 -17.23
CA ASN A 361 14.97 -3.57 -16.65
C ASN A 361 14.85 -4.06 -15.20
N ILE A 362 15.84 -3.75 -14.36
CA ILE A 362 15.93 -4.22 -12.96
C ILE A 362 16.00 -3.01 -12.02
N ILE A 363 15.12 -2.96 -11.02
CA ILE A 363 15.13 -1.92 -9.98
C ILE A 363 15.70 -2.45 -8.67
N ILE A 364 16.62 -1.69 -8.08
CA ILE A 364 17.32 -2.00 -6.82
C ILE A 364 16.77 -1.16 -5.68
N GLY A 365 16.38 0.09 -5.94
CA GLY A 365 15.78 0.94 -4.94
C GLY A 365 15.05 2.11 -5.56
N LEU A 366 14.22 2.77 -4.76
CA LEU A 366 13.43 3.91 -5.20
C LEU A 366 13.26 4.95 -4.08
N LEU A 367 12.97 6.18 -4.50
CA LEU A 367 12.51 7.27 -3.64
C LEU A 367 11.39 8.04 -4.36
N ARG A 368 10.34 8.39 -3.62
CA ARG A 368 9.25 9.26 -4.08
C ARG A 368 9.37 10.62 -3.42
N LEU A 369 9.75 11.64 -4.18
CA LEU A 369 9.80 13.03 -3.74
C LEU A 369 8.58 13.74 -4.32
N ARG A 370 7.89 14.54 -3.51
CA ARG A 370 6.77 15.38 -3.94
C ARG A 370 7.04 16.83 -3.61
N ILE A 371 6.76 17.69 -4.58
CA ILE A 371 6.49 19.11 -4.37
C ILE A 371 4.97 19.25 -4.24
N PRO A 372 4.46 19.55 -3.03
CA PRO A 372 3.02 19.55 -2.75
C PRO A 372 2.26 20.56 -3.59
N SER A 373 0.95 20.33 -3.74
CA SER A 373 0.08 21.31 -4.39
C SER A 373 -0.11 22.55 -3.51
N GLU A 374 -0.53 23.66 -4.11
CA GLU A 374 -0.91 24.88 -3.37
C GLU A 374 -2.10 24.66 -2.41
N LYS A 375 -2.80 23.54 -2.54
CA LYS A 375 -3.96 23.16 -1.71
C LYS A 375 -3.59 22.21 -0.56
N ALA A 376 -2.30 22.03 -0.27
CA ALA A 376 -1.86 21.21 0.85
C ALA A 376 -2.44 21.73 2.18
N HIS A 377 -3.06 20.85 2.97
CA HIS A 377 -3.80 21.26 4.18
C HIS A 377 -2.95 21.27 5.46
N ARG A 378 -1.80 20.59 5.44
CA ARG A 378 -0.89 20.50 6.60
C ARG A 378 -0.19 21.83 6.82
N THR A 379 -0.27 22.38 8.03
CA THR A 379 0.33 23.69 8.39
C THR A 379 1.84 23.76 8.21
N GLU A 380 2.54 22.63 8.30
CA GLU A 380 3.99 22.53 8.13
C GLU A 380 4.42 22.46 6.65
N VAL A 381 3.46 22.36 5.72
CA VAL A 381 3.68 22.23 4.28
C VAL A 381 3.30 23.54 3.59
N ASP A 382 4.27 24.17 2.92
CA ASP A 382 4.05 25.37 2.10
C ASP A 382 4.80 25.25 0.76
N SER A 383 4.82 26.35 0.00
CA SER A 383 5.47 26.43 -1.31
C SER A 383 6.98 26.22 -1.30
N ARG A 384 7.64 26.20 -0.14
CA ARG A 384 9.08 25.92 0.01
C ARG A 384 9.35 24.59 0.71
N THR A 385 8.34 23.75 0.87
CA THR A 385 8.44 22.40 1.44
C THR A 385 8.48 21.33 0.36
N ALA A 386 9.42 20.38 0.48
CA ALA A 386 9.37 19.11 -0.24
C ALA A 386 9.02 17.94 0.70
N LEU A 387 8.39 16.89 0.17
CA LEU A 387 7.99 15.69 0.91
C LEU A 387 8.64 14.43 0.32
N VAL A 388 9.35 13.67 1.14
CA VAL A 388 9.74 12.29 0.80
C VAL A 388 8.65 11.35 1.31
N ARG A 389 7.92 10.76 0.35
CA ARG A 389 6.76 9.88 0.57
C ARG A 389 7.15 8.43 0.77
N GLU A 390 8.25 8.02 0.14
CA GLU A 390 8.77 6.66 0.21
C GLU A 390 10.27 6.64 -0.04
N ILE A 391 10.99 5.81 0.70
CA ILE A 391 12.28 5.28 0.30
C ILE A 391 12.25 3.76 0.49
N HIS A 392 12.70 3.02 -0.51
CA HIS A 392 12.72 1.57 -0.45
C HIS A 392 13.94 1.03 -1.17
N ILE A 393 14.76 0.24 -0.49
CA ILE A 393 15.91 -0.46 -1.08
C ILE A 393 15.64 -1.96 -1.04
N TYR A 394 15.45 -2.53 -2.22
CA TYR A 394 15.33 -3.97 -2.39
C TYR A 394 16.68 -4.63 -2.11
N GLY A 395 16.67 -5.66 -1.28
CA GLY A 395 17.82 -6.52 -1.05
C GLY A 395 17.39 -7.91 -0.63
N PRO A 396 18.29 -8.90 -0.72
CA PRO A 396 18.00 -10.24 -0.28
C PRO A 396 17.83 -10.28 1.24
N GLN A 397 16.80 -10.97 1.74
CA GLN A 397 16.93 -11.60 3.05
C GLN A 397 17.62 -12.93 2.80
N VAL A 398 18.92 -12.97 3.04
CA VAL A 398 19.70 -14.19 2.85
C VAL A 398 19.30 -15.20 3.93
N PRO A 399 18.99 -16.47 3.59
CA PRO A 399 19.02 -17.55 4.57
C PRO A 399 20.36 -17.53 5.31
N ILE A 400 20.39 -17.99 6.56
CA ILE A 400 21.56 -17.96 7.46
C ILE A 400 22.80 -18.61 6.81
N ASP A 401 22.58 -19.47 5.82
CA ASP A 401 23.52 -20.39 5.20
C ASP A 401 23.94 -20.00 3.76
N MET A 402 23.48 -18.85 3.25
CA MET A 402 24.01 -18.27 1.99
C MET A 402 24.80 -16.98 2.28
N HIS A 403 26.13 -17.09 2.36
CA HIS A 403 27.01 -15.92 2.31
C HIS A 403 27.09 -15.41 0.87
N VAL A 404 26.18 -14.50 0.50
CA VAL A 404 26.38 -13.68 -0.71
C VAL A 404 27.13 -12.42 -0.28
N ASN A 405 28.44 -12.40 -0.54
CA ASN A 405 29.33 -11.24 -0.32
C ASN A 405 28.93 -9.97 -1.12
N ASP A 406 27.81 -10.00 -1.85
CA ASP A 406 27.24 -8.90 -2.64
C ASP A 406 25.89 -8.41 -2.08
N ALA A 407 25.79 -8.13 -0.78
CA ALA A 407 24.58 -7.51 -0.24
C ALA A 407 24.47 -6.04 -0.69
N TRP A 408 23.85 -5.81 -1.85
CA TRP A 408 23.63 -4.50 -2.49
C TRP A 408 23.00 -3.44 -1.58
N GLN A 409 22.31 -3.86 -0.50
CA GLN A 409 21.76 -2.99 0.55
C GLN A 409 22.82 -2.18 1.31
N HIS A 410 24.09 -2.61 1.32
CA HIS A 410 25.17 -1.92 2.05
C HIS A 410 25.96 -0.90 1.22
N LYS A 411 25.58 -0.64 -0.05
CA LYS A 411 26.23 0.36 -0.91
C LYS A 411 25.75 1.80 -0.68
N GLY A 412 25.05 2.06 0.43
CA GLY A 412 24.58 3.41 0.78
C GLY A 412 23.52 3.98 -0.17
N TRP A 413 22.86 3.15 -0.98
CA TRP A 413 21.88 3.61 -1.98
C TRP A 413 20.75 4.45 -1.40
N GLY A 414 20.25 4.11 -0.20
CA GLY A 414 19.23 4.93 0.48
C GLY A 414 19.73 6.35 0.78
N ALA A 415 20.95 6.49 1.29
CA ALA A 415 21.54 7.80 1.56
C ALA A 415 21.83 8.58 0.27
N ARG A 416 22.25 7.89 -0.81
CA ARG A 416 22.49 8.52 -2.13
C ARG A 416 21.18 9.01 -2.76
N LEU A 417 20.11 8.22 -2.71
CA LEU A 417 18.78 8.64 -3.16
C LEU A 417 18.29 9.85 -2.36
N LEU A 418 18.42 9.79 -1.03
CA LEU A 418 17.98 10.90 -0.18
C LEU A 418 18.77 12.18 -0.44
N LYS A 419 20.10 12.09 -0.58
CA LYS A 419 20.94 13.23 -0.98
C LYS A 419 20.51 13.79 -2.34
N THR A 420 20.23 12.93 -3.31
CA THR A 420 19.75 13.36 -4.63
C THR A 420 18.40 14.08 -4.52
N ALA A 421 17.50 13.61 -3.66
CA ALA A 421 16.22 14.25 -3.40
C ALA A 421 16.37 15.63 -2.72
N GLU A 422 17.30 15.75 -1.77
CA GLU A 422 17.64 17.02 -1.13
C GLU A 422 18.19 18.05 -2.14
N GLU A 423 19.06 17.60 -3.06
CA GLU A 423 19.59 18.41 -4.15
C GLU A 423 18.49 18.87 -5.11
N ILE A 424 17.60 17.97 -5.54
CA ILE A 424 16.47 18.32 -6.43
C ILE A 424 15.54 19.32 -5.76
N ALA A 425 15.12 19.04 -4.52
CA ALA A 425 14.25 19.93 -3.76
C ALA A 425 14.85 21.34 -3.63
N ARG A 426 16.15 21.44 -3.34
CA ARG A 426 16.83 22.73 -3.17
C ARG A 426 17.09 23.45 -4.49
N TYR A 427 17.73 22.80 -5.45
CA TYR A 427 18.26 23.46 -6.65
C TYR A 427 17.25 23.55 -7.79
N GLU A 428 16.32 22.59 -7.92
CA GLU A 428 15.33 22.57 -9.00
C GLU A 428 14.00 23.20 -8.58
N PHE A 429 13.62 23.08 -7.30
CA PHE A 429 12.32 23.54 -6.79
C PHE A 429 12.40 24.65 -5.72
N ASN A 430 13.60 25.12 -5.39
CA ASN A 430 13.81 26.21 -4.42
C ASN A 430 13.17 25.96 -3.04
N CYS A 431 13.07 24.68 -2.64
CA CYS A 431 12.62 24.31 -1.30
C CYS A 431 13.75 24.56 -0.28
N ASN A 432 13.38 25.10 0.88
CA ASN A 432 14.32 25.33 1.99
C ASN A 432 14.15 24.29 3.11
N ARG A 433 13.21 23.35 2.95
CA ARG A 433 12.98 22.29 3.91
C ARG A 433 12.40 21.04 3.26
N ILE A 434 12.71 19.91 3.88
CA ILE A 434 12.24 18.61 3.46
C ILE A 434 11.70 17.83 4.65
N TYR A 435 10.52 17.25 4.48
CA TYR A 435 9.90 16.35 5.45
C TYR A 435 9.83 14.94 4.89
N ILE A 436 9.91 13.95 5.77
CA ILE A 436 9.80 12.54 5.42
C ILE A 436 8.69 11.92 6.26
N LEU A 437 7.70 11.30 5.59
CA LEU A 437 6.72 10.46 6.27
C LEU A 437 7.35 9.09 6.57
N SER A 438 8.05 9.02 7.70
CA SER A 438 8.76 7.82 8.15
C SER A 438 7.85 6.90 8.96
N GLY A 439 7.95 5.60 8.72
CA GLY A 439 7.49 4.60 9.69
C GLY A 439 8.24 4.78 11.01
N VAL A 440 7.54 4.53 12.13
CA VAL A 440 8.06 4.74 13.49
C VAL A 440 9.39 4.03 13.70
N GLY A 441 9.45 2.74 13.34
CA GLY A 441 10.63 1.88 13.45
C GLY A 441 11.82 2.26 12.55
N VAL A 442 11.68 3.29 11.70
CA VAL A 442 12.74 3.75 10.77
C VAL A 442 13.25 5.15 11.12
N ARG A 443 12.65 5.86 12.07
CA ARG A 443 13.05 7.25 12.40
C ARG A 443 14.53 7.39 12.76
N GLU A 444 15.09 6.41 13.47
CA GLU A 444 16.53 6.34 13.80
C GLU A 444 17.45 6.33 12.56
N TYR A 445 17.00 5.76 11.44
CA TYR A 445 17.78 5.78 10.20
C TYR A 445 17.94 7.22 9.69
N TYR A 446 16.87 8.01 9.73
CA TYR A 446 16.91 9.40 9.28
C TYR A 446 17.64 10.31 10.27
N ARG A 447 17.57 10.03 11.58
CA ARG A 447 18.38 10.77 12.59
C ARG A 447 19.87 10.71 12.29
N LYS A 448 20.37 9.54 11.90
CA LYS A 448 21.78 9.36 11.47
C LYS A 448 22.15 10.15 10.21
N LEU A 449 21.17 10.58 9.43
CA LEU A 449 21.34 11.39 8.21
C LEU A 449 21.07 12.89 8.45
N GLY A 450 20.95 13.30 9.71
CA GLY A 450 20.77 14.70 10.10
C GLY A 450 19.31 15.18 10.13
N TYR A 451 18.34 14.26 10.06
CA TYR A 451 16.93 14.61 10.26
C TYR A 451 16.56 14.60 11.73
N ARG A 452 15.57 15.39 12.12
CA ARG A 452 15.01 15.42 13.47
C ARG A 452 13.49 15.45 13.40
N ARG A 453 12.83 14.93 14.43
CA ARG A 453 11.38 15.11 14.56
C ARG A 453 11.13 16.40 15.34
N LEU A 454 10.31 17.30 14.82
CA LEU A 454 9.87 18.49 15.55
C LEU A 454 8.71 18.12 16.49
N ASP A 455 8.45 18.96 17.48
CA ASP A 455 7.26 18.80 18.29
C ASP A 455 6.01 18.96 17.43
N ARG A 456 4.98 18.17 17.73
CA ARG A 456 3.66 18.21 17.07
C ARG A 456 3.65 17.88 15.57
N THR A 457 4.77 17.46 14.99
CA THR A 457 4.83 17.00 13.60
C THR A 457 4.99 15.46 13.51
N PRO A 458 4.27 14.78 12.61
CA PRO A 458 4.42 13.33 12.40
C PRO A 458 5.68 12.97 11.59
N TYR A 459 6.33 13.97 10.97
CA TYR A 459 7.40 13.80 9.99
C TYR A 459 8.81 13.86 10.59
N MET A 460 9.78 13.30 9.87
CA MET A 460 11.20 13.62 10.07
C MET A 460 11.55 14.83 9.21
N PHE A 461 12.19 15.84 9.79
CA PHE A 461 12.47 17.14 9.18
C PHE A 461 13.97 17.38 9.01
N LYS A 462 14.34 18.05 7.93
CA LYS A 462 15.66 18.64 7.72
C LYS A 462 15.52 19.97 6.98
N GLU A 463 16.31 20.95 7.41
CA GLU A 463 16.44 22.23 6.73
C GLU A 463 17.45 22.09 5.57
N LEU A 464 17.05 22.58 4.40
CA LEU A 464 17.88 22.67 3.22
C LEU A 464 18.33 24.13 3.17
N GLY A 465 19.59 24.42 3.48
CA GLY A 465 20.09 25.80 3.59
C GLY A 465 19.64 26.68 2.41
N SER A 466 19.44 27.98 2.65
CA SER A 466 18.98 28.92 1.61
C SER A 466 19.97 28.98 0.44
N HIS A 467 19.47 29.30 -0.76
CA HIS A 467 20.34 29.88 -1.78
C HIS A 467 20.89 31.20 -1.24
N ALA A 468 22.20 31.35 -1.27
CA ALA A 468 22.88 32.60 -0.93
C ALA A 468 22.68 33.62 -2.05
#